data_AF-A0A0U1KKR0-F1
#
_entry.id   AF-A0A0U1KKR0-F1
#
_cell.length_a   1.000
_cell.length_b   1.000
_cell.length_c   1.000
_cell.angle_alpha   90.00
_cell.angle_beta   90.00
_cell.angle_gamma   90.00
#
_symmetry.space_group_name_H-M   'P 1'
#
loop_
_entity.id
_entity.type
_entity.pdbx_description
1 polymer ?
#
loop_
_entity_poly.entity_id
_entity_poly.type
_entity_poly.pdbx_seq_one_letter_code
_entity_poly.pdbx_strand_id
1 'polypeptide(L)'
;MAIYYEQEIDDRKAIYDAAEKWKNECLLNDRSLIWDGESFWNRTNMDRFRAIFVENPDESGNSFDSKFQKQLENESEGVYKFAIELMFIYYIFPYKGSTSFDTKIKKLELIASWKGIKLDTSLPIFQGINQGLGATGTFFNTSKYYEISFLFLIVDYLKKKPLEERKEILNDRIKLKNLTEDVRKKVGKRVQSQHIFLHLILPQKFERIASSGNKEKITKAFSELITDPSVSDLDEKLLIIREKLEEDNADNPIDFYETPSVAKRWRKSEQSTHSNAKKLAKADGPSPVNNSIPAVNFNNVKPFQDGLVFESLELLLNQVMTAISNGKHIILTGPPGTGKSKLASMICDMYNVQAKLVTASSNWSTYETIGGYRPDSESNLYFDEGIFLSCLKNKVTNKPENKWLIIDEINRADIDKAFGSLFSVLTGDEVTLPFQSKSGKSIIMKPQGLTTNYEPNDYTYVIPNDWRIIATMNTIDKASLYEMSYAFMRRFAFIPVGIPKDINNELTQQYLDVWNMSTYPSVEMLTIIWKLINNYRKIGPAIIEDIAKHTQENEDFTSAIILYVLPQFEGLPINRILEFIKQVADQTDVIIDVNYLNDFAIDFFDAGGLE
;
A
#
# COMPACT_ATOMS: atom_id res chain seq x y z
N MET A 1 -2.33 3.06 -1.59
CA MET A 1 -3.41 3.35 -2.56
C MET A 1 -4.33 4.38 -1.93
N ALA A 2 -4.73 5.43 -2.65
CA ALA A 2 -5.53 6.52 -2.10
C ALA A 2 -7.02 6.17 -2.04
N ILE A 3 -7.65 6.33 -0.88
CA ILE A 3 -9.09 6.15 -0.61
C ILE A 3 -9.59 7.44 0.06
N TYR A 4 -10.80 7.83 -0.25
CA TYR A 4 -11.23 9.23 -0.34
C TYR A 4 -12.59 9.37 0.37
N TYR A 5 -12.70 10.10 1.50
CA TYR A 5 -13.89 10.11 2.41
C TYR A 5 -14.72 11.38 2.40
N GLU A 6 -16.03 11.33 2.12
CA GLU A 6 -17.00 12.43 2.38
C GLU A 6 -18.01 11.90 3.40
N GLN A 7 -18.17 12.58 4.54
CA GLN A 7 -19.02 12.13 5.64
C GLN A 7 -20.31 12.95 5.78
N GLU A 8 -20.34 14.21 5.31
CA GLU A 8 -21.49 15.13 5.38
C GLU A 8 -21.57 16.07 4.14
N ILE A 9 -22.77 16.61 3.87
CA ILE A 9 -22.97 17.66 2.84
C ILE A 9 -22.07 18.86 3.19
N ASP A 10 -21.30 19.35 2.21
CA ASP A 10 -20.35 20.47 2.32
C ASP A 10 -19.06 20.25 3.16
N ASP A 11 -18.75 19.04 3.62
CA ASP A 11 -17.54 18.79 4.45
C ASP A 11 -16.20 19.13 3.75
N ARG A 12 -16.20 19.28 2.42
CA ARG A 12 -15.06 19.69 1.59
C ARG A 12 -15.20 21.04 0.93
N LYS A 13 -16.24 21.82 1.24
CA LYS A 13 -16.41 23.17 0.67
C LYS A 13 -15.16 24.03 0.86
N ALA A 14 -14.55 23.99 2.04
CA ALA A 14 -13.33 24.74 2.34
C ALA A 14 -12.13 24.37 1.44
N ILE A 15 -12.06 23.12 0.96
CA ILE A 15 -11.03 22.68 0.01
C ILE A 15 -11.22 23.37 -1.34
N TYR A 16 -12.45 23.35 -1.85
CA TYR A 16 -12.77 23.95 -3.15
C TYR A 16 -12.73 25.47 -3.10
N ASP A 17 -13.15 26.10 -2.00
CA ASP A 17 -12.97 27.54 -1.77
C ASP A 17 -11.48 27.92 -1.84
N ALA A 18 -10.60 27.12 -1.22
CA ALA A 18 -9.14 27.33 -1.27
C ALA A 18 -8.59 27.12 -2.69
N ALA A 19 -9.06 26.10 -3.42
CA ALA A 19 -8.67 25.80 -4.79
C ALA A 19 -9.11 26.90 -5.77
N GLU A 20 -10.31 27.45 -5.58
CA GLU A 20 -10.84 28.55 -6.38
C GLU A 20 -10.06 29.85 -6.10
N LYS A 21 -9.76 30.16 -4.83
CA LYS A 21 -8.87 31.28 -4.48
C LYS A 21 -7.49 31.09 -5.15
N TRP A 22 -6.92 29.89 -5.10
CA TRP A 22 -5.65 29.59 -5.75
C TRP A 22 -5.72 29.78 -7.28
N LYS A 23 -6.75 29.28 -7.94
CA LYS A 23 -6.97 29.48 -9.39
C LYS A 23 -7.03 30.95 -9.75
N ASN A 24 -7.84 31.73 -9.03
CA ASN A 24 -8.14 33.12 -9.37
C ASN A 24 -7.03 34.09 -8.96
N GLU A 25 -6.52 33.99 -7.73
CA GLU A 25 -5.53 34.94 -7.21
C GLU A 25 -4.10 34.56 -7.61
N CYS A 26 -3.77 33.27 -7.70
CA CYS A 26 -2.39 32.81 -7.84
C CYS A 26 -2.03 32.29 -9.24
N LEU A 27 -2.92 31.53 -9.91
CA LEU A 27 -2.62 30.99 -11.24
C LEU A 27 -2.88 32.04 -12.34
N LEU A 28 -4.05 32.67 -12.28
CA LEU A 28 -4.43 33.73 -13.23
C LEU A 28 -3.67 35.03 -12.94
N ASN A 29 -3.73 35.50 -11.69
CA ASN A 29 -3.05 36.70 -11.21
C ASN A 29 -1.80 36.33 -10.41
N ASP A 30 -0.94 37.28 -10.05
CA ASP A 30 0.33 37.01 -9.36
C ASP A 30 0.23 37.12 -7.82
N ARG A 31 -1.00 37.14 -7.28
CA ARG A 31 -1.28 37.40 -5.87
C ARG A 31 -1.09 36.17 -4.99
N SER A 32 -0.92 36.44 -3.70
CA SER A 32 -0.76 35.43 -2.65
C SER A 32 -2.08 34.76 -2.26
N LEU A 33 -1.98 33.50 -1.84
CA LEU A 33 -3.09 32.70 -1.31
C LEU A 33 -3.39 33.00 0.16
N ILE A 34 -2.35 33.19 0.97
CA ILE A 34 -2.39 33.30 2.43
C ILE A 34 -2.23 34.77 2.89
N TRP A 35 -1.35 35.54 2.25
CA TRP A 35 -1.06 36.93 2.63
C TRP A 35 -1.78 37.91 1.70
N ASP A 36 -2.99 38.32 2.08
CA ASP A 36 -3.81 39.21 1.26
C ASP A 36 -3.10 40.53 0.91
N GLY A 37 -3.20 40.94 -0.35
CA GLY A 37 -2.56 42.16 -0.89
C GLY A 37 -1.12 41.98 -1.37
N GLU A 38 -0.48 40.85 -1.07
CA GLU A 38 0.87 40.54 -1.52
C GLU A 38 0.91 39.80 -2.87
N SER A 39 2.06 39.84 -3.55
CA SER A 39 2.27 39.24 -4.86
C SER A 39 3.50 38.34 -4.87
N PHE A 40 3.32 37.06 -4.53
CA PHE A 40 4.41 36.08 -4.46
C PHE A 40 4.44 35.07 -5.61
N TRP A 41 3.34 34.89 -6.33
CA TRP A 41 3.23 33.99 -7.50
C TRP A 41 3.69 34.68 -8.79
N ASN A 42 4.79 35.44 -8.69
CA ASN A 42 5.39 36.20 -9.77
C ASN A 42 6.63 35.49 -10.35
N ARG A 43 7.07 35.89 -11.54
CA ARG A 43 8.21 35.26 -12.23
C ARG A 43 9.51 35.29 -11.43
N THR A 44 9.79 36.39 -10.71
CA THR A 44 11.04 36.54 -9.95
C THR A 44 11.18 35.46 -8.88
N ASN A 45 10.14 35.22 -8.09
CA ASN A 45 10.18 34.18 -7.05
C ASN A 45 10.19 32.77 -7.65
N MET A 46 9.42 32.57 -8.74
CA MET A 46 9.32 31.27 -9.40
C MET A 46 10.63 30.86 -10.09
N ASP A 47 11.30 31.78 -10.78
CA ASP A 47 12.58 31.51 -11.44
C ASP A 47 13.66 31.19 -10.41
N ARG A 48 13.66 31.85 -9.25
CA ARG A 48 14.51 31.48 -8.12
C ARG A 48 14.17 30.08 -7.60
N PHE A 49 12.91 29.81 -7.29
CA PHE A 49 12.47 28.50 -6.78
C PHE A 49 12.84 27.35 -7.75
N ARG A 50 12.66 27.56 -9.06
CA ARG A 50 13.10 26.63 -10.11
C ARG A 50 14.58 26.29 -9.95
N ALA A 51 15.44 27.31 -9.89
CA ALA A 51 16.88 27.14 -9.87
C ALA A 51 17.36 26.37 -8.63
N ILE A 52 16.75 26.61 -7.47
CA ILE A 52 17.19 26.01 -6.20
C ILE A 52 16.56 24.64 -5.91
N PHE A 53 15.36 24.39 -6.41
CA PHE A 53 14.61 23.18 -6.08
C PHE A 53 14.54 22.22 -7.26
N VAL A 54 14.09 22.68 -8.43
CA VAL A 54 13.81 21.81 -9.58
C VAL A 54 15.05 21.49 -10.40
N GLU A 55 15.91 22.48 -10.64
CA GLU A 55 17.12 22.33 -11.46
C GLU A 55 18.34 21.89 -10.65
N ASN A 56 18.26 21.98 -9.32
CA ASN A 56 19.32 21.57 -8.41
C ASN A 56 18.76 20.68 -7.27
N PRO A 57 18.32 19.44 -7.60
CA PRO A 57 17.82 18.51 -6.60
C PRO A 57 18.90 18.14 -5.57
N ASP A 58 18.55 18.13 -4.29
CA ASP A 58 19.39 17.53 -3.26
C ASP A 58 19.15 15.99 -3.23
N GLU A 59 20.12 15.25 -3.77
CA GLU A 59 20.09 13.78 -3.89
C GLU A 59 20.61 13.05 -2.63
N SER A 60 20.98 13.77 -1.56
CA SER A 60 21.52 13.14 -0.34
C SER A 60 20.53 12.19 0.36
N GLY A 61 20.99 11.35 1.29
CA GLY A 61 20.09 10.50 2.09
C GLY A 61 19.20 11.24 3.10
N ASN A 62 19.29 12.57 3.17
CA ASN A 62 18.60 13.39 4.19
C ASN A 62 17.08 13.42 4.01
N SER A 63 16.37 13.76 5.08
CA SER A 63 14.92 13.96 5.04
C SER A 63 14.53 15.11 4.09
N PHE A 64 13.32 15.04 3.51
CA PHE A 64 12.80 16.09 2.63
C PHE A 64 12.88 17.48 3.28
N ASP A 65 12.52 17.60 4.56
CA ASP A 65 12.49 18.90 5.24
C ASP A 65 13.90 19.48 5.39
N SER A 66 14.91 18.64 5.69
CA SER A 66 16.31 19.08 5.78
C SER A 66 16.86 19.53 4.43
N LYS A 67 16.53 18.80 3.36
CA LYS A 67 16.90 19.18 1.99
C LYS A 67 16.24 20.49 1.58
N PHE A 68 14.94 20.60 1.83
CA PHE A 68 14.16 21.77 1.45
C PHE A 68 14.62 23.02 2.21
N GLN A 69 14.98 22.90 3.48
CA GLN A 69 15.58 23.99 4.26
C GLN A 69 16.89 24.46 3.65
N LYS A 70 17.79 23.52 3.32
CA LYS A 70 19.09 23.83 2.71
C LYS A 70 18.93 24.48 1.32
N GLN A 71 17.99 24.00 0.51
CA GLN A 71 17.71 24.56 -0.81
C GLN A 71 17.12 25.98 -0.72
N LEU A 72 16.28 26.25 0.28
CA LEU A 72 15.72 27.60 0.52
C LEU A 72 16.68 28.52 1.28
N GLU A 73 17.82 28.02 1.77
CA GLU A 73 18.74 28.82 2.56
C GLU A 73 19.19 30.07 1.79
N ASN A 74 19.25 31.21 2.48
CA ASN A 74 19.62 32.51 1.91
C ASN A 74 18.66 33.12 0.85
N GLU A 75 17.57 32.45 0.49
CA GLU A 75 16.59 33.03 -0.45
C GLU A 75 15.76 34.16 0.18
N SER A 76 15.11 34.95 -0.67
CA SER A 76 14.27 36.09 -0.26
C SER A 76 13.01 35.63 0.48
N GLU A 77 12.41 36.51 1.28
CA GLU A 77 11.13 36.23 1.94
C GLU A 77 10.03 35.86 0.94
N GLY A 78 10.03 36.46 -0.25
CA GLY A 78 9.08 36.15 -1.32
C GLY A 78 9.18 34.70 -1.82
N VAL A 79 10.40 34.16 -1.94
CA VAL A 79 10.63 32.76 -2.34
C VAL A 79 10.16 31.80 -1.23
N TYR A 80 10.42 32.12 0.03
CA TYR A 80 9.90 31.33 1.16
C TYR A 80 8.38 31.32 1.21
N LYS A 81 7.72 32.48 1.07
CA LYS A 81 6.26 32.57 1.06
C LYS A 81 5.64 31.81 -0.10
N PHE A 82 6.23 31.90 -1.30
CA PHE A 82 5.84 31.07 -2.44
C PHE A 82 5.98 29.58 -2.15
N ALA A 83 7.11 29.14 -1.59
CA ALA A 83 7.36 27.75 -1.22
C ALA A 83 6.36 27.22 -0.18
N ILE A 84 6.01 28.04 0.82
CA ILE A 84 4.99 27.71 1.83
C ILE A 84 3.62 27.52 1.17
N GLU A 85 3.22 28.41 0.26
CA GLU A 85 1.94 28.29 -0.45
C GLU A 85 1.91 27.08 -1.39
N LEU A 86 3.03 26.75 -2.04
CA LEU A 86 3.13 25.53 -2.85
C LEU A 86 2.99 24.26 -1.97
N MET A 87 3.61 24.26 -0.79
CA MET A 87 3.46 23.18 0.20
C MET A 87 2.04 23.12 0.76
N PHE A 88 1.36 24.26 0.93
CA PHE A 88 -0.04 24.31 1.32
C PHE A 88 -0.91 23.59 0.28
N ILE A 89 -0.71 23.86 -1.02
CA ILE A 89 -1.43 23.16 -2.10
C ILE A 89 -1.16 21.65 -2.07
N TYR A 90 0.08 21.24 -1.81
CA TYR A 90 0.39 19.82 -1.61
C TYR A 90 -0.40 19.21 -0.44
N TYR A 91 -0.56 19.93 0.67
CA TYR A 91 -1.27 19.45 1.86
C TYR A 91 -2.81 19.50 1.78
N ILE A 92 -3.36 20.10 0.73
CA ILE A 92 -4.80 19.95 0.38
C ILE A 92 -5.12 18.48 0.11
N PHE A 93 -4.16 17.72 -0.42
CA PHE A 93 -4.43 16.35 -0.82
C PHE A 93 -4.55 15.33 0.32
N PRO A 94 -3.57 15.17 1.24
CA PRO A 94 -3.59 14.08 2.21
C PRO A 94 -4.79 14.18 3.14
N TYR A 95 -5.65 13.16 3.20
CA TYR A 95 -6.76 13.17 4.17
C TYR A 95 -6.26 13.09 5.61
N LYS A 96 -7.08 13.55 6.56
CA LYS A 96 -6.76 13.64 7.99
C LYS A 96 -6.24 12.35 8.63
N GLY A 97 -6.65 11.17 8.13
CA GLY A 97 -6.16 9.88 8.62
C GLY A 97 -4.79 9.46 8.07
N SER A 98 -4.28 10.11 7.00
CA SER A 98 -2.88 9.97 6.56
C SER A 98 -1.95 10.97 7.22
N THR A 99 -2.39 12.22 7.32
CA THR A 99 -1.63 13.31 7.94
C THR A 99 -2.63 14.23 8.60
N SER A 100 -2.55 14.33 9.93
CA SER A 100 -3.49 15.14 10.72
C SER A 100 -3.37 16.62 10.37
N PHE A 101 -4.44 17.39 10.60
CA PHE A 101 -4.44 18.84 10.41
C PHE A 101 -3.29 19.52 11.18
N ASP A 102 -3.12 19.17 12.45
CA ASP A 102 -2.03 19.70 13.30
C ASP A 102 -0.65 19.40 12.72
N THR A 103 -0.45 18.20 12.14
CA THR A 103 0.82 17.86 11.49
C THR A 103 1.08 18.72 10.27
N LYS A 104 0.06 18.99 9.45
CA LYS A 104 0.19 19.86 8.26
C LYS A 104 0.54 21.29 8.66
N ILE A 105 -0.15 21.83 9.67
CA ILE A 105 0.12 23.17 10.20
C ILE A 105 1.55 23.25 10.74
N LYS A 106 1.97 22.31 11.59
CA LYS A 106 3.35 22.25 12.12
C LYS A 106 4.40 22.21 11.01
N LYS A 107 4.12 21.56 9.88
CA LYS A 107 5.04 21.53 8.73
C LYS A 107 5.14 22.87 8.02
N LEU A 108 4.01 23.58 7.84
CA LEU A 108 4.03 24.92 7.25
C LEU A 108 4.70 25.94 8.19
N GLU A 109 4.41 25.87 9.49
CA GLU A 109 5.06 26.68 10.52
C GLU A 109 6.56 26.41 10.60
N LEU A 110 6.99 25.15 10.48
CA LEU A 110 8.40 24.78 10.42
C LEU A 110 9.12 25.47 9.26
N ILE A 111 8.55 25.42 8.05
CA ILE A 111 9.13 26.09 6.88
C ILE A 111 9.17 27.62 7.09
N ALA A 112 8.11 28.20 7.64
CA ALA A 112 8.05 29.62 7.95
C ALA A 112 9.11 30.04 9.00
N SER A 113 9.38 29.18 9.98
CA SER A 113 10.34 29.44 11.06
C SER A 113 11.78 29.59 10.56
N TRP A 114 12.15 28.92 9.47
CA TRP A 114 13.49 29.01 8.88
C TRP A 114 13.87 30.43 8.44
N LYS A 115 12.89 31.27 8.14
CA LYS A 115 13.07 32.68 7.76
C LYS A 115 12.43 33.67 8.74
N GLY A 116 11.87 33.18 9.86
CA GLY A 116 11.16 34.01 10.84
C GLY A 116 9.85 34.61 10.32
N ILE A 117 9.20 33.95 9.34
CA ILE A 117 7.92 34.42 8.78
C ILE A 117 6.80 34.09 9.76
N LYS A 118 5.96 35.08 10.08
CA LYS A 118 4.76 34.87 10.89
C LYS A 118 3.64 34.31 10.01
N LEU A 119 3.15 33.12 10.36
CA LEU A 119 2.01 32.48 9.72
C LEU A 119 0.79 32.60 10.64
N ASP A 120 -0.27 33.27 10.20
CA ASP A 120 -1.52 33.35 10.94
C ASP A 120 -2.41 32.15 10.59
N THR A 121 -2.28 31.08 11.36
CA THR A 121 -3.01 29.82 11.15
C THR A 121 -4.49 29.90 11.53
N SER A 122 -4.94 31.02 12.08
CA SER A 122 -6.37 31.27 12.36
C SER A 122 -7.17 31.66 11.11
N LEU A 123 -6.48 32.01 10.01
CA LEU A 123 -7.13 32.40 8.77
C LEU A 123 -8.01 31.27 8.19
N PRO A 124 -9.21 31.58 7.66
CA PRO A 124 -10.14 30.57 7.14
C PRO A 124 -9.54 29.66 6.06
N ILE A 125 -8.56 30.14 5.30
CA ILE A 125 -7.90 29.39 4.24
C ILE A 125 -7.32 28.06 4.73
N PHE A 126 -6.85 27.99 5.99
CA PHE A 126 -6.29 26.76 6.56
C PHE A 126 -7.33 25.65 6.76
N GLN A 127 -8.63 25.95 6.79
CA GLN A 127 -9.66 24.91 6.76
C GLN A 127 -9.62 24.08 5.46
N GLY A 128 -9.08 24.64 4.37
CA GLY A 128 -8.87 23.95 3.11
C GLY A 128 -7.86 22.79 3.16
N ILE A 129 -7.08 22.66 4.25
CA ILE A 129 -6.18 21.51 4.45
C ILE A 129 -6.60 20.63 5.64
N ASN A 130 -7.76 20.87 6.25
CA ASN A 130 -8.21 20.12 7.43
C ASN A 130 -8.61 18.67 7.10
N GLN A 131 -9.66 18.49 6.28
CA GLN A 131 -10.15 17.14 5.93
C GLN A 131 -9.24 16.42 4.95
N GLY A 132 -8.72 17.15 3.95
CA GLY A 132 -7.96 16.64 2.82
C GLY A 132 -8.78 15.82 1.82
N LEU A 133 -8.28 15.69 0.59
CA LEU A 133 -9.00 14.99 -0.47
C LEU A 133 -8.90 13.46 -0.34
N GLY A 134 -7.73 12.84 -0.16
CA GLY A 134 -7.62 11.37 -0.19
C GLY A 134 -6.43 10.75 0.54
N ALA A 135 -6.45 9.43 0.70
CA ALA A 135 -5.37 8.67 1.35
C ALA A 135 -4.06 8.74 0.60
N THR A 136 -2.97 9.00 1.33
CA THR A 136 -1.65 8.94 0.72
C THR A 136 -1.09 7.54 0.91
N GLY A 137 -0.63 6.92 -0.17
CA GLY A 137 0.22 5.73 -0.06
C GLY A 137 1.66 6.10 0.29
N THR A 138 2.46 5.11 0.70
CA THR A 138 3.89 5.29 1.02
C THR A 138 4.64 6.05 -0.08
N PHE A 139 4.37 5.74 -1.35
CA PHE A 139 4.99 6.40 -2.51
C PHE A 139 4.76 7.92 -2.57
N PHE A 140 3.56 8.40 -2.23
CA PHE A 140 3.24 9.84 -2.27
C PHE A 140 4.04 10.61 -1.21
N ASN A 141 4.29 9.98 -0.05
CA ASN A 141 5.03 10.58 1.04
C ASN A 141 6.56 10.49 0.84
N THR A 142 7.05 9.47 0.13
CA THR A 142 8.47 9.30 -0.17
C THR A 142 8.92 10.01 -1.46
N SER A 143 7.99 10.31 -2.38
CA SER A 143 8.29 11.01 -3.65
C SER A 143 7.96 12.50 -3.64
N LYS A 144 7.95 13.15 -2.46
CA LYS A 144 7.58 14.58 -2.29
C LYS A 144 8.26 15.52 -3.28
N TYR A 145 9.56 15.32 -3.51
CA TYR A 145 10.31 16.09 -4.50
C TYR A 145 9.58 16.15 -5.86
N TYR A 146 9.22 15.00 -6.42
CA TYR A 146 8.56 14.90 -7.72
C TYR A 146 7.13 15.47 -7.70
N GLU A 147 6.39 15.29 -6.60
CA GLU A 147 5.03 15.83 -6.45
C GLU A 147 5.04 17.38 -6.43
N ILE A 148 5.98 17.98 -5.68
CA ILE A 148 6.15 19.45 -5.61
C ILE A 148 6.70 20.01 -6.92
N SER A 149 7.70 19.36 -7.52
CA SER A 149 8.24 19.76 -8.83
C SER A 149 7.18 19.74 -9.92
N PHE A 150 6.29 18.75 -9.89
CA PHE A 150 5.15 18.70 -10.82
C PHE A 150 4.20 19.88 -10.63
N LEU A 151 3.77 20.17 -9.40
CA LEU A 151 2.90 21.31 -9.11
C LEU A 151 3.54 22.62 -9.55
N PHE A 152 4.83 22.82 -9.25
CA PHE A 152 5.57 24.00 -9.68
C PHE A 152 5.62 24.13 -11.22
N LEU A 153 5.97 23.06 -11.94
CA LEU A 153 6.15 23.11 -13.39
C LEU A 153 4.84 23.41 -14.15
N ILE A 154 3.69 23.01 -13.61
CA ILE A 154 2.39 23.44 -14.14
C ILE A 154 2.25 24.95 -14.04
N VAL A 155 2.51 25.49 -12.84
CA VAL A 155 2.35 26.91 -12.55
C VAL A 155 3.29 27.72 -13.45
N ASP A 156 4.55 27.29 -13.58
CA ASP A 156 5.52 27.92 -14.48
C ASP A 156 5.05 27.92 -15.93
N TYR A 157 4.55 26.80 -16.43
CA TYR A 157 4.03 26.73 -17.79
C TYR A 157 2.90 27.75 -18.00
N LEU A 158 1.93 27.78 -17.09
CA LEU A 158 0.81 28.73 -17.16
C LEU A 158 1.30 30.18 -17.12
N LYS A 159 2.23 30.51 -16.21
CA LYS A 159 2.77 31.87 -16.04
C LYS A 159 3.62 32.35 -17.22
N LYS A 160 4.09 31.44 -18.08
CA LYS A 160 4.73 31.79 -19.35
C LYS A 160 3.74 32.19 -20.44
N LYS A 161 2.45 31.82 -20.31
CA LYS A 161 1.38 32.19 -21.24
C LYS A 161 0.75 33.56 -20.91
N PRO A 162 0.15 34.25 -21.90
CA PRO A 162 -0.70 35.41 -21.65
C PRO A 162 -1.93 35.07 -20.79
N LEU A 163 -2.48 36.06 -20.07
CA LEU A 163 -3.61 35.85 -19.15
C LEU A 163 -4.81 35.18 -19.81
N GLU A 164 -5.18 35.58 -21.03
CA GLU A 164 -6.32 35.00 -21.74
C GLU A 164 -6.10 33.52 -22.10
N GLU A 165 -4.88 33.14 -22.48
CA GLU A 165 -4.54 31.73 -22.73
C GLU A 165 -4.52 30.93 -21.42
N ARG A 166 -4.09 31.52 -20.30
CA ARG A 166 -4.20 30.87 -18.98
C ARG A 166 -5.66 30.60 -18.61
N LYS A 167 -6.54 31.59 -18.78
CA LYS A 167 -7.99 31.45 -18.54
C LYS A 167 -8.58 30.36 -19.40
N GLU A 168 -8.19 30.32 -20.67
CA GLU A 168 -8.66 29.29 -21.60
C GLU A 168 -8.22 27.90 -21.13
N ILE A 169 -6.92 27.70 -20.84
CA ILE A 169 -6.40 26.41 -20.37
C ILE A 169 -7.08 25.96 -19.07
N LEU A 170 -7.24 26.85 -18.08
CA LEU A 170 -7.80 26.50 -16.76
C LEU A 170 -9.33 26.28 -16.77
N ASN A 171 -10.01 26.58 -17.88
CA ASN A 171 -11.45 26.35 -18.04
C ASN A 171 -11.77 25.30 -19.13
N ASP A 172 -10.80 24.92 -19.96
CA ASP A 172 -10.93 23.89 -20.98
C ASP A 172 -10.33 22.56 -20.51
N ARG A 173 -11.19 21.52 -20.48
CA ARG A 173 -10.84 20.18 -20.00
C ARG A 173 -9.69 19.55 -20.79
N ILE A 174 -9.69 19.67 -22.11
CA ILE A 174 -8.71 19.01 -23.00
C ILE A 174 -7.36 19.74 -22.89
N LYS A 175 -7.38 21.07 -22.95
CA LYS A 175 -6.17 21.89 -22.81
C LYS A 175 -5.52 21.71 -21.44
N LEU A 176 -6.31 21.68 -20.37
CA LEU A 176 -5.80 21.45 -19.02
C LEU A 176 -5.13 20.07 -18.91
N LYS A 177 -5.79 19.03 -19.42
CA LYS A 177 -5.27 17.67 -19.38
C LYS A 177 -3.95 17.54 -20.14
N ASN A 178 -3.91 17.99 -21.39
CA ASN A 178 -2.71 17.92 -22.23
C ASN A 178 -1.53 18.64 -21.56
N LEU A 179 -1.78 19.81 -20.97
CA LEU A 179 -0.77 20.50 -20.16
C LEU A 179 -0.22 19.61 -19.05
N THR A 180 -1.09 19.01 -18.23
CA THR A 180 -0.63 18.17 -17.12
C THR A 180 0.16 16.95 -17.60
N GLU A 181 -0.19 16.36 -18.74
CA GLU A 181 0.53 15.22 -19.31
C GLU A 181 1.92 15.62 -19.81
N ASP A 182 2.04 16.76 -20.49
CA ASP A 182 3.32 17.28 -20.97
C ASP A 182 4.25 17.64 -19.81
N VAL A 183 3.72 18.23 -18.74
CA VAL A 183 4.48 18.50 -17.52
C VAL A 183 4.90 17.20 -16.83
N ARG A 184 4.00 16.22 -16.72
CA ARG A 184 4.32 14.91 -16.12
C ARG A 184 5.47 14.22 -16.86
N LYS A 185 5.48 14.27 -18.21
CA LYS A 185 6.58 13.72 -19.03
C LYS A 185 7.92 14.39 -18.69
N LYS A 186 7.93 15.71 -18.47
CA LYS A 186 9.15 16.46 -18.09
C LYS A 186 9.65 16.11 -16.68
N VAL A 187 8.76 15.77 -15.76
CA VAL A 187 9.15 15.31 -14.40
C VAL A 187 9.82 13.93 -14.45
N GLY A 188 9.58 13.14 -15.50
CA GLY A 188 10.20 11.81 -15.68
C GLY A 188 9.65 10.73 -14.74
N LYS A 189 8.63 11.03 -13.91
CA LYS A 189 8.04 10.10 -12.95
C LYS A 189 6.52 10.21 -12.93
N ARG A 190 5.83 9.09 -12.64
CA ARG A 190 4.38 9.11 -12.37
C ARG A 190 4.13 9.77 -11.01
N VAL A 191 3.30 10.80 -10.98
CA VAL A 191 2.97 11.60 -9.80
C VAL A 191 1.45 11.63 -9.61
N GLN A 192 0.99 11.59 -8.35
CA GLN A 192 -0.44 11.61 -8.06
C GLN A 192 -1.02 13.02 -8.18
N SER A 193 -0.18 14.06 -7.98
CA SER A 193 -0.54 15.47 -8.09
C SER A 193 -1.13 15.85 -9.44
N GLN A 194 -0.88 15.08 -10.50
CA GLN A 194 -1.54 15.25 -11.80
C GLN A 194 -3.07 15.18 -11.68
N HIS A 195 -3.57 14.08 -11.13
CA HIS A 195 -5.00 13.83 -11.05
C HIS A 195 -5.67 14.73 -10.01
N ILE A 196 -4.93 15.07 -8.95
CA ILE A 196 -5.38 15.99 -7.90
C ILE A 196 -5.53 17.40 -8.46
N PHE A 197 -4.53 17.88 -9.20
CA PHE A 197 -4.58 19.19 -9.82
C PHE A 197 -5.76 19.33 -10.78
N LEU A 198 -5.97 18.33 -11.66
CA LEU A 198 -7.10 18.31 -12.59
C LEU A 198 -8.45 18.43 -11.86
N HIS A 199 -8.62 17.66 -10.79
CA HIS A 199 -9.84 17.69 -9.97
C HIS A 199 -9.99 19.01 -9.19
N LEU A 200 -8.92 19.58 -8.63
CA LEU A 200 -9.00 20.85 -7.91
C LEU A 200 -9.40 22.02 -8.82
N ILE A 201 -8.95 22.03 -10.08
CA ILE A 201 -9.20 23.13 -11.03
C ILE A 201 -10.55 22.98 -11.74
N LEU A 202 -10.96 21.76 -12.06
CA LEU A 202 -12.24 21.45 -12.72
C LEU A 202 -12.91 20.22 -12.08
N PRO A 203 -13.41 20.31 -10.83
CA PRO A 203 -13.98 19.16 -10.11
C PRO A 203 -15.22 18.59 -10.80
N GLN A 204 -15.95 19.42 -11.52
CA GLN A 204 -17.08 19.07 -12.38
C GLN A 204 -16.69 18.36 -13.70
N LYS A 205 -15.39 18.25 -14.03
CA LYS A 205 -14.92 17.58 -15.25
C LYS A 205 -13.92 16.45 -15.00
N PHE A 206 -13.35 16.39 -13.80
CA PHE A 206 -12.40 15.36 -13.41
C PHE A 206 -12.77 14.78 -12.06
N GLU A 207 -12.76 13.45 -11.98
CA GLU A 207 -13.10 12.75 -10.75
C GLU A 207 -11.99 12.84 -9.70
N ARG A 208 -12.40 12.78 -8.43
CA ARG A 208 -11.53 12.76 -7.26
C ARG A 208 -10.83 11.40 -7.09
N ILE A 209 -10.08 10.97 -8.10
CA ILE A 209 -9.41 9.67 -8.16
C ILE A 209 -7.94 9.90 -8.54
N ALA A 210 -7.00 9.76 -7.60
CA ALA A 210 -5.57 9.88 -7.91
C ALA A 210 -4.96 8.61 -8.53
N SER A 211 -5.50 7.43 -8.22
CA SER A 211 -4.94 6.18 -8.72
C SER A 211 -5.40 5.91 -10.16
N SER A 212 -4.46 5.90 -11.11
CA SER A 212 -4.72 5.43 -12.48
C SER A 212 -5.33 4.03 -12.52
N GLY A 213 -4.86 3.11 -11.66
CA GLY A 213 -5.44 1.77 -11.56
C GLY A 213 -6.90 1.76 -11.11
N ASN A 214 -7.30 2.66 -10.20
CA ASN A 214 -8.70 2.79 -9.84
C ASN A 214 -9.54 3.39 -10.99
N LYS A 215 -9.01 4.35 -11.76
CA LYS A 215 -9.68 4.87 -12.96
C LYS A 215 -9.95 3.76 -13.98
N GLU A 216 -8.98 2.89 -14.24
CA GLU A 216 -9.13 1.74 -15.13
C GLU A 216 -10.18 0.74 -14.61
N LYS A 217 -10.14 0.41 -13.31
CA LYS A 217 -11.12 -0.51 -12.70
C LYS A 217 -12.54 0.02 -12.79
N ILE A 218 -12.74 1.32 -12.53
CA ILE A 218 -14.05 1.96 -12.59
C ILE A 218 -14.55 1.96 -14.03
N THR A 219 -13.75 2.45 -14.98
CA THR A 219 -14.15 2.49 -16.40
C THR A 219 -14.45 1.10 -16.96
N LYS A 220 -13.72 0.06 -16.52
CA LYS A 220 -14.02 -1.34 -16.84
C LYS A 220 -15.33 -1.85 -16.22
N ALA A 221 -15.64 -1.45 -14.99
CA ALA A 221 -16.83 -1.94 -14.28
C ALA A 221 -18.16 -1.36 -14.81
N PHE A 222 -18.07 -0.22 -15.50
CA PHE A 222 -19.19 0.51 -16.09
C PHE A 222 -19.02 0.66 -17.62
N SER A 223 -18.31 -0.27 -18.26
CA SER A 223 -18.00 -0.18 -19.68
C SER A 223 -19.26 -0.15 -20.56
N GLU A 224 -20.36 -0.73 -20.10
CA GLU A 224 -21.64 -0.70 -20.80
C GLU A 224 -22.30 0.68 -20.84
N LEU A 225 -21.91 1.59 -19.95
CA LEU A 225 -22.35 2.98 -20.00
C LEU A 225 -21.57 3.79 -21.06
N ILE A 226 -20.46 3.27 -21.58
CA ILE A 226 -19.68 3.93 -22.62
C ILE A 226 -20.19 3.44 -23.98
N THR A 227 -21.04 4.23 -24.61
CA THR A 227 -21.69 3.87 -25.89
C THR A 227 -20.86 4.20 -27.12
N ASP A 228 -19.88 5.10 -26.99
CA ASP A 228 -18.97 5.48 -28.07
C ASP A 228 -17.63 4.76 -27.91
N PRO A 229 -17.29 3.80 -28.80
CA PRO A 229 -16.04 3.05 -28.73
C PRO A 229 -14.81 3.88 -29.14
N SER A 230 -14.98 5.07 -29.73
CA SER A 230 -13.87 5.95 -30.10
C SER A 230 -13.25 6.67 -28.89
N VAL A 231 -13.97 6.71 -27.76
CA VAL A 231 -13.49 7.29 -26.50
C VAL A 231 -12.40 6.37 -25.93
N SER A 232 -11.15 6.80 -26.04
CA SER A 232 -10.00 6.08 -25.48
C SER A 232 -9.64 6.58 -24.08
N ASP A 233 -9.86 7.87 -23.82
CA ASP A 233 -9.39 8.56 -22.63
C ASP A 233 -10.10 8.13 -21.32
N LEU A 234 -9.32 7.86 -20.27
CA LEU A 234 -9.87 7.38 -18.99
C LEU A 234 -10.70 8.43 -18.26
N ASP A 235 -10.28 9.69 -18.25
CA ASP A 235 -11.03 10.77 -17.58
C ASP A 235 -12.33 11.09 -18.33
N GLU A 236 -12.33 10.92 -19.66
CA GLU A 236 -13.54 11.06 -20.47
C GLU A 236 -14.56 9.98 -20.20
N LYS A 237 -14.10 8.73 -20.13
CA LYS A 237 -14.93 7.60 -19.73
C LYS A 237 -15.54 7.81 -18.36
N LEU A 238 -14.75 8.28 -17.39
CA LEU A 238 -15.24 8.55 -16.03
C LEU A 238 -16.31 9.64 -16.01
N LEU A 239 -16.13 10.72 -16.77
CA LEU A 239 -17.12 11.79 -16.88
C LEU A 239 -18.44 11.27 -17.46
N ILE A 240 -18.38 10.52 -18.57
CA ILE A 240 -19.56 9.90 -19.20
C ILE A 240 -20.26 8.95 -18.21
N ILE A 241 -19.50 8.14 -17.47
CA ILE A 241 -20.04 7.24 -16.47
C ILE A 241 -20.75 8.02 -15.36
N ARG A 242 -20.15 9.11 -14.85
CA ARG A 242 -20.78 9.94 -13.82
C ARG A 242 -22.08 10.54 -14.33
N GLU A 243 -22.05 11.20 -15.49
CA GLU A 243 -23.23 11.84 -16.11
C GLU A 243 -24.39 10.84 -16.27
N LYS A 244 -24.11 9.63 -16.79
CA LYS A 244 -25.13 8.58 -16.95
C LYS A 244 -25.64 7.99 -15.65
N LEU A 245 -24.81 7.91 -14.62
CA LEU A 245 -25.27 7.43 -13.31
C LEU A 245 -26.10 8.49 -12.58
N GLU A 246 -25.87 9.78 -12.86
CA GLU A 246 -26.62 10.92 -12.31
C GLU A 246 -27.92 11.22 -13.07
N GLU A 247 -28.06 10.76 -14.33
CA GLU A 247 -29.31 10.85 -15.12
C GLU A 247 -30.54 10.27 -14.39
N ASP A 248 -30.35 9.24 -13.55
CA ASP A 248 -31.42 8.56 -12.81
C ASP A 248 -31.73 9.18 -11.42
N ASN A 249 -30.96 10.17 -10.95
CA ASN A 249 -31.19 10.88 -9.67
C ASN A 249 -30.42 12.22 -9.62
N ALA A 250 -31.04 13.30 -10.11
CA ALA A 250 -30.43 14.64 -10.12
C ALA A 250 -30.13 15.23 -8.72
N ASP A 251 -30.78 14.71 -7.66
CA ASP A 251 -30.64 15.23 -6.29
C ASP A 251 -29.51 14.56 -5.47
N ASN A 252 -28.80 13.58 -6.02
CA ASN A 252 -27.71 12.88 -5.31
C ASN A 252 -26.43 12.81 -6.16
N PRO A 253 -25.45 13.72 -5.96
CA PRO A 253 -24.17 13.65 -6.65
C PRO A 253 -23.45 12.34 -6.34
N ILE A 254 -22.80 11.76 -7.35
CA ILE A 254 -22.15 10.46 -7.22
C ILE A 254 -20.68 10.63 -6.85
N ASP A 255 -20.26 9.90 -5.81
CA ASP A 255 -18.87 9.68 -5.48
C ASP A 255 -18.53 8.20 -5.70
N PHE A 256 -17.54 7.94 -6.55
CA PHE A 256 -17.16 6.57 -6.90
C PHE A 256 -16.69 5.74 -5.69
N TYR A 257 -16.15 6.34 -4.62
CA TYR A 257 -15.72 5.62 -3.42
C TYR A 257 -16.81 5.50 -2.36
N GLU A 258 -17.67 6.51 -2.23
CA GLU A 258 -18.64 6.61 -1.13
C GLU A 258 -20.05 6.16 -1.51
N THR A 259 -20.49 6.38 -2.76
CA THR A 259 -21.82 5.94 -3.20
C THR A 259 -21.89 4.40 -3.16
N PRO A 260 -22.66 3.78 -2.24
CA PRO A 260 -22.50 2.35 -1.94
C PRO A 260 -22.77 1.42 -3.12
N SER A 261 -23.74 1.76 -3.98
CA SER A 261 -24.07 1.00 -5.19
C SER A 261 -22.94 1.05 -6.22
N VAL A 262 -22.35 2.22 -6.43
CA VAL A 262 -21.26 2.48 -7.36
C VAL A 262 -19.97 1.85 -6.85
N ALA A 263 -19.59 2.14 -5.61
CA ALA A 263 -18.42 1.59 -4.95
C ALA A 263 -18.43 0.06 -4.94
N LYS A 264 -19.56 -0.55 -4.58
CA LYS A 264 -19.72 -2.02 -4.60
C LYS A 264 -19.53 -2.61 -6.00
N ARG A 265 -19.91 -1.90 -7.05
CA ARG A 265 -19.87 -2.41 -8.41
C ARG A 265 -18.45 -2.47 -8.97
N TRP A 266 -17.67 -1.41 -8.86
CA TRP A 266 -16.29 -1.44 -9.33
C TRP A 266 -15.32 -2.08 -8.33
N ARG A 267 -15.62 -2.10 -7.03
CA ARG A 267 -14.89 -2.98 -6.08
C ARG A 267 -15.26 -4.46 -6.21
N LYS A 268 -16.33 -4.80 -6.96
CA LYS A 268 -16.59 -6.17 -7.41
C LYS A 268 -15.81 -6.56 -8.66
N SER A 269 -15.32 -5.61 -9.48
CA SER A 269 -14.33 -5.96 -10.52
C SER A 269 -12.98 -6.35 -9.91
N GLU A 270 -12.77 -6.01 -8.64
CA GLU A 270 -11.75 -6.57 -7.75
C GLU A 270 -11.94 -8.07 -7.48
N GLN A 271 -13.17 -8.58 -7.63
CA GLN A 271 -13.48 -10.02 -7.54
C GLN A 271 -13.37 -10.72 -8.89
N SER A 272 -13.44 -10.02 -10.05
CA SER A 272 -13.46 -10.67 -11.36
C SER A 272 -12.10 -11.00 -11.98
N THR A 273 -10.99 -10.54 -11.40
CA THR A 273 -9.64 -11.12 -11.63
C THR A 273 -9.25 -12.19 -10.60
N HIS A 274 -10.15 -12.48 -9.65
CA HIS A 274 -10.01 -13.59 -8.68
C HIS A 274 -11.22 -14.55 -8.68
N SER A 275 -12.12 -14.49 -9.67
CA SER A 275 -13.32 -15.33 -9.72
C SER A 275 -13.29 -16.30 -10.90
N ASN A 276 -12.52 -17.37 -10.76
CA ASN A 276 -12.94 -18.68 -11.27
C ASN A 276 -13.26 -19.62 -10.10
N ALA A 277 -14.07 -19.15 -9.15
CA ALA A 277 -14.76 -20.02 -8.18
C ALA A 277 -15.90 -19.26 -7.49
N LYS A 278 -17.06 -19.13 -8.15
CA LYS A 278 -18.35 -19.03 -7.46
C LYS A 278 -19.47 -19.31 -8.45
N LYS A 279 -19.85 -20.58 -8.54
CA LYS A 279 -21.06 -21.04 -9.20
C LYS A 279 -21.98 -21.68 -8.17
N LEU A 280 -23.26 -21.29 -8.25
CA LEU A 280 -24.49 -21.88 -7.66
C LEU A 280 -24.76 -21.54 -6.18
N ALA A 281 -25.99 -21.19 -5.75
CA ALA A 281 -27.28 -21.06 -6.42
C ALA A 281 -28.18 -20.12 -5.59
N LYS A 282 -29.08 -19.38 -6.27
CA LYS A 282 -30.31 -18.88 -5.66
C LYS A 282 -31.31 -20.05 -5.62
N ALA A 283 -31.96 -20.25 -4.50
CA ALA A 283 -33.23 -20.97 -4.40
C ALA A 283 -34.18 -20.20 -3.47
N ASP A 284 -35.45 -20.32 -3.78
CA ASP A 284 -36.61 -19.53 -3.37
C ASP A 284 -36.97 -19.55 -1.88
N GLY A 285 -37.71 -18.51 -1.45
CA GLY A 285 -38.61 -18.53 -0.29
C GLY A 285 -37.96 -18.45 1.10
N PRO A 286 -38.68 -17.96 2.13
CA PRO A 286 -38.15 -17.90 3.49
C PRO A 286 -38.05 -19.33 4.05
N SER A 287 -36.84 -19.73 4.45
CA SER A 287 -36.56 -21.02 5.08
C SER A 287 -35.46 -20.85 6.14
N PRO A 288 -35.39 -21.75 7.14
CA PRO A 288 -35.19 -21.40 8.54
C PRO A 288 -33.75 -20.96 8.87
N VAL A 289 -33.63 -20.19 9.96
CA VAL A 289 -32.36 -19.70 10.51
C VAL A 289 -31.46 -20.90 10.87
N ASN A 290 -30.50 -21.24 10.00
CA ASN A 290 -29.52 -22.29 10.27
C ASN A 290 -28.39 -21.71 11.14
N ASN A 291 -28.38 -22.07 12.42
CA ASN A 291 -27.45 -21.61 13.45
C ASN A 291 -26.22 -22.54 13.57
N SER A 292 -25.68 -23.01 12.45
CA SER A 292 -24.54 -23.93 12.41
C SER A 292 -23.20 -23.21 12.38
N ILE A 293 -22.18 -23.81 13.01
CA ILE A 293 -20.80 -23.35 12.94
C ILE A 293 -20.25 -23.67 11.53
N PRO A 294 -19.68 -22.69 10.79
CA PRO A 294 -19.12 -22.95 9.46
C PRO A 294 -17.96 -23.94 9.51
N ALA A 295 -17.99 -24.97 8.65
CA ALA A 295 -16.95 -25.99 8.54
C ALA A 295 -16.21 -25.90 7.18
N VAL A 296 -14.94 -26.24 7.20
CA VAL A 296 -14.04 -26.34 6.04
C VAL A 296 -13.99 -27.79 5.58
N ASN A 297 -14.16 -28.00 4.28
CA ASN A 297 -14.05 -29.34 3.70
C ASN A 297 -12.59 -29.66 3.37
N PHE A 298 -12.02 -30.66 4.04
CA PHE A 298 -10.67 -31.15 3.76
C PHE A 298 -10.60 -32.23 2.67
N ASN A 299 -11.74 -32.67 2.14
CA ASN A 299 -11.82 -33.65 1.07
C ASN A 299 -11.91 -32.96 -0.31
N ASN A 300 -11.33 -33.58 -1.35
CA ASN A 300 -11.32 -33.09 -2.74
C ASN A 300 -10.61 -31.74 -2.96
N VAL A 301 -9.56 -31.50 -2.19
CA VAL A 301 -8.68 -30.33 -2.31
C VAL A 301 -7.86 -30.47 -3.60
N LYS A 302 -7.95 -29.49 -4.51
CA LYS A 302 -7.15 -29.48 -5.73
C LYS A 302 -5.85 -28.70 -5.49
N PRO A 303 -4.68 -29.27 -5.81
CA PRO A 303 -3.43 -28.53 -5.89
C PRO A 303 -3.60 -27.24 -6.69
N PHE A 304 -3.04 -26.12 -6.21
CA PHE A 304 -2.90 -24.95 -7.07
C PHE A 304 -1.84 -25.25 -8.15
N GLN A 305 -2.12 -24.87 -9.40
CA GLN A 305 -1.22 -25.08 -10.54
C GLN A 305 -0.64 -23.78 -11.08
N ASP A 306 -1.20 -22.62 -10.70
CA ASP A 306 -0.89 -21.33 -11.31
C ASP A 306 -0.23 -20.36 -10.31
N GLY A 307 0.73 -19.58 -10.80
CA GLY A 307 1.20 -18.35 -10.14
C GLY A 307 2.38 -18.47 -9.19
N LEU A 308 2.93 -19.67 -8.95
CA LEU A 308 4.17 -19.90 -8.20
C LEU A 308 4.94 -21.11 -8.77
N VAL A 309 6.27 -20.99 -8.83
CA VAL A 309 7.16 -22.08 -9.22
C VAL A 309 7.87 -22.60 -7.99
N PHE A 310 7.84 -23.92 -7.77
CA PHE A 310 8.58 -24.59 -6.69
C PHE A 310 9.22 -25.87 -7.21
N GLU A 311 10.50 -26.10 -6.88
CA GLU A 311 11.27 -27.27 -7.31
C GLU A 311 10.60 -28.61 -6.94
N SER A 312 9.86 -28.65 -5.83
CA SER A 312 9.13 -29.85 -5.38
C SER A 312 7.74 -29.47 -4.86
N LEU A 313 6.93 -28.85 -5.72
CA LEU A 313 5.56 -28.44 -5.39
C LEU A 313 4.73 -29.58 -4.78
N GLU A 314 4.83 -30.80 -5.33
CA GLU A 314 4.05 -31.94 -4.87
C GLU A 314 4.43 -32.35 -3.43
N LEU A 315 5.73 -32.37 -3.10
CA LEU A 315 6.20 -32.64 -1.74
C LEU A 315 5.72 -31.56 -0.75
N LEU A 316 5.86 -30.29 -1.14
CA LEU A 316 5.44 -29.14 -0.34
C LEU A 316 3.94 -29.19 -0.05
N LEU A 317 3.12 -29.46 -1.05
CA LEU A 317 1.68 -29.61 -0.91
C LEU A 317 1.32 -30.81 -0.04
N ASN A 318 1.99 -31.95 -0.22
CA ASN A 318 1.78 -33.13 0.62
C ASN A 318 2.10 -32.84 2.10
N GLN A 319 3.16 -32.07 2.40
CA GLN A 319 3.47 -31.63 3.75
C GLN A 319 2.38 -30.73 4.33
N VAL A 320 1.90 -29.75 3.55
CA VAL A 320 0.81 -28.84 3.94
C VAL A 320 -0.48 -29.62 4.23
N MET A 321 -0.90 -30.48 3.31
CA MET A 321 -2.13 -31.27 3.43
C MET A 321 -2.07 -32.22 4.63
N THR A 322 -0.92 -32.89 4.83
CA THR A 322 -0.69 -33.80 5.97
C THR A 322 -0.66 -33.04 7.30
N ALA A 323 -0.11 -31.82 7.34
CA ALA A 323 -0.12 -31.01 8.56
C ALA A 323 -1.55 -30.59 8.95
N ILE A 324 -2.32 -30.07 7.99
CA ILE A 324 -3.68 -29.56 8.24
C ILE A 324 -4.62 -30.70 8.64
N SER A 325 -4.53 -31.86 7.97
CA SER A 325 -5.36 -33.03 8.29
C SER A 325 -5.07 -33.58 9.70
N ASN A 326 -3.82 -33.47 10.16
CA ASN A 326 -3.42 -33.82 11.53
C ASN A 326 -3.72 -32.74 12.58
N GLY A 327 -4.49 -31.70 12.23
CA GLY A 327 -4.88 -30.65 13.18
C GLY A 327 -3.80 -29.62 13.47
N LYS A 328 -2.68 -29.62 12.75
CA LYS A 328 -1.58 -28.66 12.98
C LYS A 328 -1.85 -27.33 12.33
N HIS A 329 -1.41 -26.26 13.00
CA HIS A 329 -1.17 -24.98 12.36
C HIS A 329 0.12 -25.04 11.54
N ILE A 330 0.37 -24.08 10.65
CA ILE A 330 1.54 -24.10 9.76
C ILE A 330 2.43 -22.89 10.03
N ILE A 331 3.75 -23.11 10.04
CA ILE A 331 4.76 -22.05 9.87
C ILE A 331 5.56 -22.36 8.61
N LEU A 332 5.47 -21.46 7.63
CA LEU A 332 6.28 -21.49 6.41
C LEU A 332 7.62 -20.80 6.70
N THR A 333 8.71 -21.54 6.64
CA THR A 333 10.06 -21.03 6.97
C THR A 333 10.92 -20.95 5.75
N GLY A 334 11.67 -19.87 5.55
CA GLY A 334 12.71 -19.85 4.53
C GLY A 334 13.30 -18.47 4.29
N PRO A 335 14.24 -18.36 3.34
CA PRO A 335 14.83 -17.08 2.95
C PRO A 335 13.78 -16.05 2.50
N PRO A 336 14.09 -14.74 2.53
CA PRO A 336 13.21 -13.72 1.99
C PRO A 336 13.01 -13.91 0.47
N GLY A 337 11.85 -13.49 -0.03
CA GLY A 337 11.55 -13.55 -1.46
C GLY A 337 11.22 -14.94 -2.04
N THR A 338 11.05 -15.99 -1.20
CA THR A 338 10.67 -17.34 -1.66
C THR A 338 9.16 -17.56 -1.82
N GLY A 339 8.34 -16.51 -1.69
CA GLY A 339 6.90 -16.58 -1.92
C GLY A 339 6.07 -17.15 -0.76
N LYS A 340 6.61 -17.23 0.47
CA LYS A 340 5.94 -17.78 1.67
C LYS A 340 4.56 -17.16 1.94
N SER A 341 4.46 -15.84 1.90
CA SER A 341 3.19 -15.14 2.17
C SER A 341 2.16 -15.38 1.06
N LYS A 342 2.61 -15.51 -0.20
CA LYS A 342 1.75 -15.88 -1.33
C LYS A 342 1.28 -17.34 -1.21
N LEU A 343 2.18 -18.24 -0.80
CA LEU A 343 1.86 -19.64 -0.51
C LEU A 343 0.83 -19.74 0.62
N ALA A 344 0.96 -18.97 1.70
CA ALA A 344 -0.01 -18.97 2.80
C ALA A 344 -1.43 -18.63 2.32
N SER A 345 -1.57 -17.60 1.48
CA SER A 345 -2.85 -17.24 0.86
C SER A 345 -3.38 -18.32 -0.07
N MET A 346 -2.52 -18.90 -0.91
CA MET A 346 -2.90 -20.00 -1.82
C MET A 346 -3.38 -21.23 -1.06
N ILE A 347 -2.80 -21.55 0.11
CA ILE A 347 -3.29 -22.64 0.95
C ILE A 347 -4.72 -22.37 1.40
N CYS A 348 -5.04 -21.15 1.85
CA CYS A 348 -6.42 -20.79 2.21
C CYS A 348 -7.39 -20.89 1.01
N ASP A 349 -6.95 -20.43 -0.17
CA ASP A 349 -7.74 -20.55 -1.41
C ASP A 349 -7.98 -22.02 -1.79
N MET A 350 -6.98 -22.88 -1.59
CA MET A 350 -7.04 -24.32 -1.83
C MET A 350 -8.12 -25.01 -0.99
N TYR A 351 -8.31 -24.55 0.26
CA TYR A 351 -9.37 -25.01 1.16
C TYR A 351 -10.67 -24.20 1.04
N ASN A 352 -10.74 -23.23 0.11
CA ASN A 352 -11.87 -22.32 -0.08
C ASN A 352 -12.32 -21.66 1.24
N VAL A 353 -11.35 -21.30 2.08
CA VAL A 353 -11.58 -20.67 3.38
C VAL A 353 -11.17 -19.21 3.33
N GLN A 354 -12.00 -18.35 3.90
CA GLN A 354 -11.66 -16.94 4.04
C GLN A 354 -10.49 -16.81 5.01
N ALA A 355 -9.56 -15.90 4.73
CA ALA A 355 -8.43 -15.64 5.61
C ALA A 355 -8.34 -14.16 5.98
N LYS A 356 -7.88 -13.89 7.21
CA LYS A 356 -7.44 -12.57 7.64
C LYS A 356 -5.91 -12.56 7.63
N LEU A 357 -5.33 -11.67 6.83
CA LEU A 357 -3.87 -11.50 6.76
C LEU A 357 -3.44 -10.34 7.67
N VAL A 358 -2.46 -10.58 8.51
CA VAL A 358 -1.84 -9.59 9.39
C VAL A 358 -0.32 -9.76 9.37
N THR A 359 0.41 -8.67 9.57
CA THR A 359 1.87 -8.72 9.76
C THR A 359 2.17 -8.56 11.25
N ALA A 360 2.97 -9.47 11.81
CA ALA A 360 3.38 -9.41 13.20
C ALA A 360 4.31 -8.21 13.44
N SER A 361 4.15 -7.60 14.61
CA SER A 361 4.89 -6.42 15.04
C SER A 361 5.28 -6.56 16.50
N SER A 362 6.40 -5.94 16.88
CA SER A 362 6.92 -5.96 18.25
C SER A 362 5.95 -5.35 19.28
N ASN A 363 4.99 -4.55 18.81
CA ASN A 363 3.95 -3.96 19.64
C ASN A 363 2.78 -4.91 19.95
N TRP A 364 2.75 -6.12 19.39
CA TRP A 364 1.68 -7.07 19.67
C TRP A 364 1.64 -7.48 21.14
N SER A 365 0.48 -7.32 21.75
CA SER A 365 0.14 -7.84 23.06
C SER A 365 -1.21 -8.54 23.00
N THR A 366 -1.66 -9.11 24.13
CA THR A 366 -3.00 -9.70 24.26
C THR A 366 -4.12 -8.71 23.87
N TYR A 367 -3.88 -7.40 23.99
CA TYR A 367 -4.84 -6.37 23.62
C TYR A 367 -5.10 -6.33 22.10
N GLU A 368 -4.07 -6.34 21.27
CA GLU A 368 -4.20 -6.33 19.81
C GLU A 368 -4.75 -7.64 19.27
N THR A 369 -4.36 -8.75 19.90
CA THR A 369 -4.63 -10.10 19.40
C THR A 369 -5.97 -10.65 19.88
N ILE A 370 -6.27 -10.57 21.17
CA ILE A 370 -7.51 -11.08 21.77
C ILE A 370 -8.53 -9.96 21.90
N GLY A 371 -8.11 -8.78 22.36
CA GLY A 371 -8.97 -7.61 22.51
C GLY A 371 -8.83 -6.96 23.88
N GLY A 372 -9.53 -5.85 24.06
CA GLY A 372 -9.61 -5.17 25.34
C GLY A 372 -10.59 -4.01 25.32
N TYR A 373 -10.70 -3.30 26.44
CA TYR A 373 -11.63 -2.18 26.53
C TYR A 373 -11.17 -0.99 25.69
N ARG A 374 -12.12 -0.39 24.98
CA ARG A 374 -11.97 0.91 24.29
C ARG A 374 -13.07 1.87 24.74
N PRO A 375 -12.75 3.16 24.88
CA PRO A 375 -13.78 4.17 25.06
C PRO A 375 -14.52 4.38 23.73
N ASP A 376 -15.83 4.57 23.79
CA ASP A 376 -16.61 5.13 22.69
C ASP A 376 -16.62 6.67 22.74
N SER A 377 -17.37 7.30 21.83
CA SER A 377 -17.53 8.76 21.77
C SER A 377 -18.14 9.37 23.04
N GLU A 378 -18.82 8.57 23.86
CA GLU A 378 -19.44 8.98 25.12
C GLU A 378 -18.58 8.60 26.33
N SER A 379 -17.33 8.16 26.11
CA SER A 379 -16.39 7.67 27.13
C SER A 379 -16.85 6.40 27.87
N ASN A 380 -17.85 5.69 27.35
CA ASN A 380 -18.21 4.39 27.89
C ASN A 380 -17.22 3.33 27.40
N LEU A 381 -16.82 2.43 28.30
CA LEU A 381 -15.92 1.34 27.95
C LEU A 381 -16.71 0.20 27.32
N TYR A 382 -16.32 -0.22 26.12
CA TYR A 382 -16.80 -1.43 25.49
C TYR A 382 -15.64 -2.36 25.14
N PHE A 383 -15.90 -3.67 25.15
CA PHE A 383 -14.92 -4.64 24.69
C PHE A 383 -14.78 -4.57 23.16
N ASP A 384 -13.58 -4.25 22.70
CA ASP A 384 -13.21 -4.32 21.29
C ASP A 384 -12.39 -5.58 21.05
N GLU A 385 -12.89 -6.41 20.14
CA GLU A 385 -12.30 -7.70 19.81
C GLU A 385 -11.02 -7.56 18.98
N GLY A 386 -10.00 -8.32 19.36
CA GLY A 386 -8.71 -8.33 18.70
C GLY A 386 -8.69 -9.16 17.41
N ILE A 387 -7.50 -9.27 16.83
CA ILE A 387 -7.26 -9.96 15.55
C ILE A 387 -7.82 -11.38 15.54
N PHE A 388 -7.57 -12.19 16.58
CA PHE A 388 -8.03 -13.57 16.67
C PHE A 388 -9.54 -13.67 16.79
N LEU A 389 -10.13 -12.95 17.74
CA LEU A 389 -11.57 -13.03 17.99
C LEU A 389 -12.40 -12.58 16.79
N SER A 390 -11.93 -11.56 16.07
CA SER A 390 -12.57 -11.08 14.84
C SER A 390 -12.59 -12.11 13.69
N CYS A 391 -11.82 -13.19 13.78
CA CYS A 391 -11.83 -14.29 12.82
C CYS A 391 -12.91 -15.35 13.11
N LEU A 392 -13.44 -15.35 14.32
CA LEU A 392 -14.31 -16.41 14.86
C LEU A 392 -15.77 -15.99 14.98
N LYS A 393 -16.06 -14.68 14.96
CA LYS A 393 -17.41 -14.17 15.12
C LYS A 393 -17.61 -12.87 14.37
N ASN A 394 -18.79 -12.72 13.77
CA ASN A 394 -19.20 -11.49 13.13
C ASN A 394 -19.66 -10.45 14.17
N LYS A 395 -19.00 -9.30 14.24
CA LYS A 395 -19.27 -8.24 15.23
C LYS A 395 -20.71 -7.72 15.25
N VAL A 396 -21.39 -7.73 14.10
CA VAL A 396 -22.73 -7.14 13.95
C VAL A 396 -23.81 -8.19 14.22
N THR A 397 -23.65 -9.38 13.66
CA THR A 397 -24.69 -10.43 13.73
C THR A 397 -24.48 -11.43 14.86
N ASN A 398 -23.33 -11.39 15.55
CA ASN A 398 -22.89 -12.37 16.55
C ASN A 398 -22.87 -13.83 16.07
N LYS A 399 -22.90 -14.04 14.74
CA LYS A 399 -22.82 -15.36 14.14
C LYS A 399 -21.37 -15.86 14.13
N PRO A 400 -21.14 -17.16 14.38
CA PRO A 400 -19.83 -17.76 14.22
C PRO A 400 -19.31 -17.58 12.80
N GLU A 401 -18.02 -17.29 12.69
CA GLU A 401 -17.27 -17.26 11.44
C GLU A 401 -16.08 -18.23 11.55
N ASN A 402 -15.59 -18.68 10.40
CA ASN A 402 -14.42 -19.55 10.33
C ASN A 402 -13.43 -18.97 9.34
N LYS A 403 -12.82 -17.84 9.72
CA LYS A 403 -11.76 -17.20 8.94
C LYS A 403 -10.42 -17.68 9.46
N TRP A 404 -9.60 -18.30 8.62
CA TRP A 404 -8.23 -18.64 9.02
C TRP A 404 -7.38 -17.40 9.21
N LEU A 405 -6.32 -17.50 10.01
CA LEU A 405 -5.43 -16.38 10.27
C LEU A 405 -4.09 -16.59 9.57
N ILE A 406 -3.71 -15.64 8.72
CA ILE A 406 -2.38 -15.57 8.13
C ILE A 406 -1.55 -14.55 8.91
N ILE A 407 -0.44 -14.99 9.50
CA ILE A 407 0.49 -14.13 10.26
C ILE A 407 1.81 -14.04 9.51
N ASP A 408 2.06 -12.91 8.86
CA ASP A 408 3.32 -12.65 8.18
C ASP A 408 4.39 -12.20 9.19
N GLU A 409 5.63 -12.65 9.00
CA GLU A 409 6.79 -12.26 9.83
C GLU A 409 6.61 -12.57 11.33
N ILE A 410 6.13 -13.78 11.68
CA ILE A 410 5.71 -14.14 13.05
C ILE A 410 6.81 -13.94 14.11
N ASN A 411 8.07 -14.06 13.73
CA ASN A 411 9.24 -13.81 14.57
C ASN A 411 9.44 -12.32 14.94
N ARG A 412 8.65 -11.38 14.42
CA ARG A 412 8.76 -9.96 14.80
C ARG A 412 7.99 -9.60 16.07
N ALA A 413 7.18 -10.52 16.60
CA ALA A 413 6.36 -10.33 17.79
C ALA A 413 6.74 -11.30 18.91
N ASP A 414 6.56 -10.88 20.16
CA ASP A 414 6.57 -11.79 21.32
C ASP A 414 5.26 -12.58 21.32
N ILE A 415 5.29 -13.75 20.67
CA ILE A 415 4.10 -14.58 20.45
C ILE A 415 3.55 -15.14 21.76
N ASP A 416 4.40 -15.48 22.71
CA ASP A 416 3.95 -16.02 23.99
C ASP A 416 3.12 -14.98 24.76
N LYS A 417 3.60 -13.73 24.79
CA LYS A 417 2.86 -12.60 25.36
C LYS A 417 1.60 -12.25 24.55
N ALA A 418 1.72 -12.23 23.22
CA ALA A 418 0.64 -11.81 22.35
C ALA A 418 -0.53 -12.82 22.36
N PHE A 419 -0.28 -14.12 22.40
CA PHE A 419 -1.35 -15.13 22.34
C PHE A 419 -2.03 -15.32 23.71
N GLY A 420 -1.29 -15.17 24.82
CA GLY A 420 -1.84 -15.22 26.18
C GLY A 420 -2.77 -16.41 26.41
N SER A 421 -4.05 -16.14 26.69
CA SER A 421 -5.11 -17.13 26.93
C SER A 421 -5.43 -18.06 25.74
N LEU A 422 -5.07 -17.69 24.51
CA LEU A 422 -5.38 -18.48 23.32
C LEU A 422 -4.70 -19.86 23.35
N PHE A 423 -3.55 -19.99 24.01
CA PHE A 423 -2.83 -21.26 24.13
C PHE A 423 -3.64 -22.38 24.75
N SER A 424 -4.42 -22.06 25.78
CA SER A 424 -5.28 -23.00 26.49
C SER A 424 -6.47 -23.41 25.63
N VAL A 425 -7.04 -22.47 24.84
CA VAL A 425 -8.14 -22.80 23.94
C VAL A 425 -7.69 -23.69 22.79
N LEU A 426 -6.49 -23.45 22.26
CA LEU A 426 -5.89 -24.32 21.24
C LEU A 426 -5.51 -25.70 21.78
N THR A 427 -5.45 -25.92 23.09
CA THR A 427 -5.31 -27.25 23.70
C THR A 427 -6.63 -27.94 24.02
N GLY A 428 -7.75 -27.28 23.73
CA GLY A 428 -9.08 -27.82 23.95
C GLY A 428 -9.73 -27.40 25.28
N ASP A 429 -9.15 -26.43 26.00
CA ASP A 429 -9.74 -25.91 27.23
C ASP A 429 -10.66 -24.72 26.95
N GLU A 430 -11.76 -24.61 27.70
CA GLU A 430 -12.55 -23.37 27.71
C GLU A 430 -11.85 -22.32 28.57
N VAL A 431 -11.81 -21.07 28.10
CA VAL A 431 -11.18 -19.95 28.78
C VAL A 431 -12.15 -18.79 28.91
N THR A 432 -12.35 -18.32 30.15
CA THR A 432 -13.04 -17.06 30.44
C THR A 432 -12.02 -15.92 30.46
N LEU A 433 -12.24 -14.92 29.62
CA LEU A 433 -11.42 -13.72 29.55
C LEU A 433 -11.82 -12.69 30.64
N PRO A 434 -10.91 -11.84 31.10
CA PRO A 434 -11.18 -10.80 32.09
C PRO A 434 -11.90 -9.58 31.49
N PHE A 435 -12.85 -9.81 30.58
CA PHE A 435 -13.62 -8.78 29.88
C PHE A 435 -15.10 -9.12 29.94
N GLN A 436 -15.95 -8.10 29.82
CA GLN A 436 -17.40 -8.23 29.77
C GLN A 436 -17.94 -7.76 28.42
N SER A 437 -18.95 -8.46 27.92
CA SER A 437 -19.72 -8.06 26.75
C SER A 437 -20.67 -6.91 27.06
N LYS A 438 -21.38 -6.42 26.03
CA LYS A 438 -22.41 -5.40 26.17
C LYS A 438 -23.57 -5.87 27.05
N SER A 439 -23.86 -7.17 27.06
CA SER A 439 -24.84 -7.79 27.95
C SER A 439 -24.35 -7.99 29.40
N GLY A 440 -23.13 -7.56 29.74
CA GLY A 440 -22.55 -7.68 31.09
C GLY A 440 -22.03 -9.08 31.43
N LYS A 441 -22.04 -10.00 30.47
CA LYS A 441 -21.52 -11.37 30.65
C LYS A 441 -20.02 -11.43 30.37
N SER A 442 -19.30 -12.26 31.09
CA SER A 442 -17.88 -12.49 30.83
C SER A 442 -17.66 -13.07 29.42
N ILE A 443 -16.63 -12.59 28.73
CA ILE A 443 -16.25 -13.12 27.41
C ILE A 443 -15.66 -14.53 27.58
N ILE A 444 -16.14 -15.49 26.79
CA ILE A 444 -15.73 -16.90 26.83
C ILE A 444 -15.18 -17.32 25.47
N MET A 445 -13.99 -17.91 25.44
CA MET A 445 -13.45 -18.62 24.30
C MET A 445 -13.51 -20.12 24.55
N LYS A 446 -14.04 -20.90 23.61
CA LYS A 446 -14.11 -22.36 23.76
C LYS A 446 -13.88 -23.10 22.45
N PRO A 447 -13.32 -24.31 22.48
CA PRO A 447 -13.29 -25.16 21.31
C PRO A 447 -14.71 -25.59 20.90
N GLN A 448 -14.92 -25.86 19.61
CA GLN A 448 -16.18 -26.38 19.11
C GLN A 448 -16.52 -27.76 19.70
N GLY A 449 -15.53 -28.65 19.83
CA GLY A 449 -15.74 -30.03 20.28
C GLY A 449 -16.71 -30.76 19.35
N LEU A 450 -17.72 -31.42 19.92
CA LEU A 450 -18.78 -32.12 19.16
C LEU A 450 -19.98 -31.23 18.83
N THR A 451 -19.97 -29.96 19.26
CA THR A 451 -21.11 -29.06 19.12
C THR A 451 -21.20 -28.54 17.68
N THR A 452 -22.37 -28.66 17.06
CA THR A 452 -22.62 -28.15 15.70
C THR A 452 -23.57 -26.96 15.68
N ASN A 453 -24.47 -26.87 16.66
CA ASN A 453 -25.45 -25.79 16.79
C ASN A 453 -24.95 -24.73 17.79
N TYR A 454 -25.02 -23.47 17.40
CA TYR A 454 -24.60 -22.34 18.23
C TYR A 454 -25.67 -21.25 18.28
N GLU A 455 -26.08 -20.86 19.48
CA GLU A 455 -26.97 -19.71 19.65
C GLU A 455 -26.17 -18.40 19.61
N PRO A 456 -26.44 -17.51 18.63
CA PRO A 456 -25.74 -16.24 18.50
C PRO A 456 -25.82 -15.40 19.78
N ASN A 457 -24.65 -15.03 20.31
CA ASN A 457 -24.54 -14.18 21.49
C ASN A 457 -23.26 -13.33 21.46
N ASP A 458 -23.25 -12.25 22.23
CA ASP A 458 -22.18 -11.25 22.22
C ASP A 458 -20.95 -11.64 23.06
N TYR A 459 -21.04 -12.65 23.92
CA TYR A 459 -19.98 -12.99 24.89
C TYR A 459 -19.20 -14.28 24.58
N THR A 460 -19.74 -15.19 23.78
CA THR A 460 -19.06 -16.46 23.45
C THR A 460 -18.37 -16.36 22.09
N TYR A 461 -17.17 -16.93 22.00
CA TYR A 461 -16.39 -17.12 20.79
C TYR A 461 -16.02 -18.60 20.70
N VAL A 462 -16.48 -19.27 19.64
CA VAL A 462 -16.20 -20.70 19.42
C VAL A 462 -15.07 -20.82 18.41
N ILE A 463 -14.05 -21.63 18.72
CA ILE A 463 -12.98 -21.97 17.79
C ILE A 463 -13.37 -23.22 17.02
N PRO A 464 -13.64 -23.15 15.70
CA PRO A 464 -13.93 -24.32 14.88
C PRO A 464 -12.79 -25.34 14.89
N ASN A 465 -13.10 -26.63 14.85
CA ASN A 465 -12.09 -27.71 14.90
C ASN A 465 -11.11 -27.68 13.69
N ASP A 466 -11.56 -27.12 12.58
CA ASP A 466 -10.86 -26.96 11.31
C ASP A 466 -10.26 -25.57 11.13
N TRP A 467 -10.35 -24.69 12.14
CA TRP A 467 -9.72 -23.38 12.12
C TRP A 467 -8.19 -23.51 12.18
N ARG A 468 -7.45 -22.71 11.39
CA ARG A 468 -5.99 -22.77 11.33
C ARG A 468 -5.33 -21.39 11.33
N ILE A 469 -4.11 -21.38 11.85
CA ILE A 469 -3.14 -20.31 11.68
C ILE A 469 -2.11 -20.78 10.65
N ILE A 470 -1.81 -19.92 9.67
CA ILE A 470 -0.71 -20.10 8.71
C ILE A 470 0.23 -18.91 8.85
N ALA A 471 1.41 -19.15 9.38
CA ALA A 471 2.39 -18.10 9.63
C ALA A 471 3.57 -18.18 8.65
N THR A 472 4.26 -17.07 8.44
CA THR A 472 5.52 -17.03 7.70
C THR A 472 6.64 -16.59 8.63
N MET A 473 7.84 -17.13 8.41
CA MET A 473 9.05 -16.78 9.17
C MET A 473 10.25 -16.71 8.23
N ASN A 474 11.00 -15.60 8.29
CA ASN A 474 12.27 -15.48 7.59
C ASN A 474 13.39 -16.16 8.40
N THR A 475 14.18 -16.99 7.74
CA THR A 475 15.27 -17.74 8.41
C THR A 475 16.58 -16.94 8.50
N ILE A 476 16.68 -15.80 7.81
CA ILE A 476 17.88 -14.95 7.81
C ILE A 476 17.90 -14.02 9.04
N ASP A 477 16.72 -13.73 9.60
CA ASP A 477 16.55 -12.93 10.82
C ASP A 477 16.96 -13.71 12.09
N LYS A 478 17.98 -14.58 11.99
CA LYS A 478 18.52 -15.43 13.06
C LYS A 478 19.03 -14.64 14.27
N ALA A 479 19.14 -13.31 14.18
CA ALA A 479 19.55 -12.42 15.25
C ALA A 479 18.42 -11.51 15.81
N SER A 480 17.18 -11.62 15.31
CA SER A 480 16.13 -10.60 15.60
C SER A 480 14.73 -11.12 15.24
N LEU A 481 13.72 -11.23 16.11
CA LEU A 481 13.47 -10.92 17.51
C LEU A 481 12.64 -12.09 18.10
N TYR A 482 12.54 -12.20 19.43
CA TYR A 482 11.74 -13.16 20.22
C TYR A 482 11.80 -14.67 19.84
N GLU A 483 12.42 -15.47 20.71
CA GLU A 483 12.34 -16.94 20.63
C GLU A 483 10.92 -17.43 20.93
N MET A 484 10.45 -18.43 20.16
CA MET A 484 9.15 -19.05 20.38
C MET A 484 9.24 -20.17 21.43
N SER A 485 8.30 -20.22 22.38
CA SER A 485 8.27 -21.32 23.35
C SER A 485 8.11 -22.70 22.71
N TYR A 486 8.68 -23.72 23.36
CA TYR A 486 8.51 -25.13 22.97
C TYR A 486 7.04 -25.56 22.98
N ALA A 487 6.25 -25.03 23.91
CA ALA A 487 4.81 -25.27 23.96
C ALA A 487 4.13 -24.77 22.68
N PHE A 488 4.42 -23.55 22.24
CA PHE A 488 3.92 -23.01 20.97
C PHE A 488 4.35 -23.88 19.78
N MET A 489 5.65 -24.16 19.65
CA MET A 489 6.19 -24.91 18.51
C MET A 489 5.53 -26.27 18.29
N ARG A 490 5.18 -27.01 19.36
CA ARG A 490 4.53 -28.33 19.25
C ARG A 490 3.16 -28.30 18.55
N ARG A 491 2.50 -27.13 18.47
CA ARG A 491 1.17 -26.95 17.84
C ARG A 491 1.27 -26.63 16.35
N PHE A 492 2.47 -26.27 15.86
CA PHE A 492 2.72 -25.92 14.47
C PHE A 492 3.55 -26.99 13.77
N ALA A 493 3.31 -27.15 12.47
CA ALA A 493 4.17 -27.85 11.54
C ALA A 493 5.05 -26.81 10.82
N PHE A 494 6.36 -26.99 10.90
CA PHE A 494 7.33 -26.14 10.23
C PHE A 494 7.61 -26.71 8.84
N ILE A 495 7.25 -25.94 7.81
CA ILE A 495 7.34 -26.36 6.41
C ILE A 495 8.39 -25.46 5.72
N PRO A 496 9.53 -26.02 5.28
CA PRO A 496 10.58 -25.25 4.65
C PRO A 496 10.22 -24.88 3.21
N VAL A 497 10.25 -23.57 2.92
CA VAL A 497 10.10 -22.98 1.59
C VAL A 497 11.46 -22.40 1.19
N GLY A 498 12.29 -23.28 0.65
CA GLY A 498 13.66 -22.99 0.26
C GLY A 498 13.79 -22.26 -1.08
N ILE A 499 15.03 -21.95 -1.41
CA ILE A 499 15.43 -21.51 -2.75
C ILE A 499 15.66 -22.78 -3.57
N PRO A 500 15.27 -22.81 -4.86
CA PRO A 500 15.55 -23.94 -5.73
C PRO A 500 17.03 -24.31 -5.71
N LYS A 501 17.34 -25.61 -5.58
CA LYS A 501 18.73 -26.09 -5.51
C LYS A 501 19.43 -25.98 -6.87
N ASP A 502 18.73 -26.34 -7.93
CA ASP A 502 19.24 -26.25 -9.30
C ASP A 502 18.64 -25.03 -10.00
N ILE A 503 19.31 -23.89 -9.85
CA ILE A 503 19.00 -22.69 -10.62
C ILE A 503 19.54 -22.91 -12.03
N ASN A 504 18.69 -23.02 -13.04
CA ASN A 504 19.10 -23.20 -14.43
C ASN A 504 18.21 -22.36 -15.37
N ASN A 505 18.58 -22.25 -16.65
CA ASN A 505 17.87 -21.39 -17.59
C ASN A 505 16.40 -21.81 -17.76
N GLU A 506 16.10 -23.11 -17.71
CA GLU A 506 14.74 -23.64 -17.79
C GLU A 506 13.89 -23.18 -16.60
N LEU A 507 14.44 -23.27 -15.38
CA LEU A 507 13.78 -22.81 -14.18
C LEU A 507 13.56 -21.29 -14.22
N THR A 508 14.58 -20.52 -14.59
CA THR A 508 14.46 -19.06 -14.72
C THR A 508 13.40 -18.68 -15.75
N GLN A 509 13.32 -19.41 -16.88
CA GLN A 509 12.25 -19.22 -17.87
C GLN A 509 10.86 -19.51 -17.29
N GLN A 510 10.70 -20.59 -16.52
CA GLN A 510 9.42 -20.88 -15.86
C GLN A 510 8.98 -19.74 -14.93
N TYR A 511 9.92 -19.13 -14.19
CA TYR A 511 9.62 -17.96 -13.37
C TYR A 511 9.19 -16.77 -14.24
N LEU A 512 9.93 -16.46 -15.30
CA LEU A 512 9.61 -15.39 -16.24
C LEU A 512 8.22 -15.58 -16.87
N ASP A 513 7.85 -16.80 -17.25
CA ASP A 513 6.53 -17.11 -17.79
C ASP A 513 5.42 -16.82 -16.76
N VAL A 514 5.62 -17.23 -15.51
CA VAL A 514 4.69 -16.93 -14.40
C VAL A 514 4.60 -15.42 -14.11
N TRP A 515 5.67 -14.67 -14.35
CA TRP A 515 5.70 -13.22 -14.23
C TRP A 515 5.13 -12.48 -15.44
N ASN A 516 4.66 -13.20 -16.47
CA ASN A 516 4.23 -12.65 -17.77
C ASN A 516 5.35 -11.91 -18.52
N MET A 517 6.58 -12.43 -18.41
CA MET A 517 7.81 -11.90 -19.00
C MET A 517 8.48 -12.93 -19.92
N SER A 518 7.69 -13.74 -20.63
CA SER A 518 8.18 -14.83 -21.49
C SER A 518 9.09 -14.36 -22.64
N THR A 519 9.01 -13.07 -23.01
CA THR A 519 9.86 -12.44 -24.05
C THR A 519 11.08 -11.71 -23.48
N TYR A 520 11.49 -12.01 -22.25
CA TYR A 520 12.64 -11.34 -21.64
C TYR A 520 13.93 -11.64 -22.43
N PRO A 521 14.75 -10.61 -22.75
CA PRO A 521 15.82 -10.75 -23.74
C PRO A 521 16.95 -11.70 -23.31
N SER A 522 17.27 -11.77 -22.02
CA SER A 522 18.53 -12.38 -21.54
C SER A 522 18.36 -13.31 -20.33
N VAL A 523 17.65 -14.43 -20.53
CA VAL A 523 17.37 -15.45 -19.48
C VAL A 523 18.66 -16.01 -18.87
N GLU A 524 19.68 -16.24 -19.69
CA GLU A 524 20.99 -16.75 -19.26
C GLU A 524 21.66 -15.80 -18.26
N MET A 525 21.68 -14.50 -18.56
CA MET A 525 22.26 -13.49 -17.67
C MET A 525 21.54 -13.41 -16.32
N LEU A 526 20.21 -13.40 -16.33
CA LEU A 526 19.42 -13.45 -15.08
C LEU A 526 19.74 -14.70 -14.27
N THR A 527 19.91 -15.85 -14.94
CA THR A 527 20.24 -17.12 -14.28
C THR A 527 21.62 -17.07 -13.62
N ILE A 528 22.63 -16.53 -14.31
CA ILE A 528 23.99 -16.38 -13.75
C ILE A 528 23.97 -15.40 -12.57
N ILE A 529 23.34 -14.23 -12.72
CA ILE A 529 23.21 -13.25 -11.64
C ILE A 529 22.51 -13.88 -10.43
N TRP A 530 21.42 -14.62 -10.62
CA TRP A 530 20.71 -15.28 -9.53
C TRP A 530 21.57 -16.31 -8.79
N LYS A 531 22.37 -17.10 -9.52
CA LYS A 531 23.36 -18.02 -8.93
C LYS A 531 24.40 -17.27 -8.12
N LEU A 532 24.99 -16.21 -8.69
CA LEU A 532 26.02 -15.40 -8.05
C LEU A 532 25.49 -14.81 -6.75
N ILE A 533 24.32 -14.17 -6.76
CA ILE A 533 23.67 -13.63 -5.56
C ILE A 533 23.58 -14.70 -4.46
N ASN A 534 23.15 -15.92 -4.82
CA ASN A 534 22.98 -17.02 -3.89
C ASN A 534 24.26 -17.63 -3.31
N ASN A 535 25.44 -17.28 -3.86
CA ASN A 535 26.74 -17.61 -3.27
C ASN A 535 27.09 -16.70 -2.08
N TYR A 536 26.56 -15.47 -2.07
CA TYR A 536 26.82 -14.48 -1.02
C TYR A 536 25.68 -14.41 0.00
N ARG A 537 24.43 -14.38 -0.47
CA ARG A 537 23.24 -14.40 0.40
C ARG A 537 22.12 -15.20 -0.21
N LYS A 538 21.49 -16.05 0.62
CA LYS A 538 20.34 -16.85 0.21
C LYS A 538 19.14 -15.94 -0.04
N ILE A 539 18.77 -15.76 -1.30
CA ILE A 539 17.69 -14.87 -1.73
C ILE A 539 16.78 -15.61 -2.71
N GLY A 540 15.47 -15.50 -2.46
CA GLY A 540 14.44 -16.09 -3.32
C GLY A 540 14.23 -15.33 -4.65
N PRO A 541 13.40 -15.89 -5.54
CA PRO A 541 13.18 -15.39 -6.89
C PRO A 541 12.54 -14.00 -6.97
N ALA A 542 11.91 -13.48 -5.90
CA ALA A 542 11.26 -12.16 -5.94
C ALA A 542 12.23 -11.02 -6.32
N ILE A 543 13.48 -11.09 -5.88
CA ILE A 543 14.49 -10.07 -6.23
C ILE A 543 14.89 -10.19 -7.69
N ILE A 544 14.86 -11.39 -8.24
CA ILE A 544 15.12 -11.65 -9.66
C ILE A 544 13.97 -11.14 -10.52
N GLU A 545 12.73 -11.21 -10.03
CA GLU A 545 11.57 -10.56 -10.67
C GLU A 545 11.76 -9.05 -10.76
N ASP A 546 12.25 -8.41 -9.69
CA ASP A 546 12.51 -6.96 -9.67
C ASP A 546 13.64 -6.55 -10.62
N ILE A 547 14.73 -7.34 -10.67
CA ILE A 547 15.80 -7.14 -11.66
C ILE A 547 15.22 -7.27 -13.07
N ALA A 548 14.50 -8.36 -13.36
CA ALA A 548 13.94 -8.62 -14.67
C ALA A 548 13.01 -7.49 -15.14
N LYS A 549 12.12 -7.00 -14.25
CA LYS A 549 11.23 -5.87 -14.55
C LYS A 549 12.00 -4.58 -14.85
N HIS A 550 13.12 -4.36 -14.17
CA HIS A 550 13.93 -3.17 -14.37
C HIS A 550 14.69 -3.21 -15.70
N THR A 551 15.26 -4.36 -16.05
CA THR A 551 16.14 -4.52 -17.20
C THR A 551 15.39 -4.86 -18.49
N GLN A 552 14.09 -5.12 -18.44
CA GLN A 552 13.28 -5.52 -19.61
C GLN A 552 13.31 -4.49 -20.76
N GLU A 553 13.35 -3.19 -20.46
CA GLU A 553 13.26 -2.13 -21.49
C GLU A 553 14.62 -1.53 -21.89
N ASN A 554 15.60 -1.48 -20.97
CA ASN A 554 16.84 -0.73 -21.15
C ASN A 554 18.12 -1.51 -20.82
N GLU A 555 18.02 -2.78 -20.39
CA GLU A 555 19.16 -3.62 -19.99
C GLU A 555 20.09 -2.99 -18.94
N ASP A 556 19.57 -2.08 -18.10
CA ASP A 556 20.36 -1.39 -17.07
C ASP A 556 20.57 -2.27 -15.83
N PHE A 557 21.50 -3.23 -15.94
CA PHE A 557 21.86 -4.12 -14.84
C PHE A 557 22.62 -3.41 -13.71
N THR A 558 23.32 -2.30 -14.01
CA THR A 558 24.03 -1.51 -13.00
C THR A 558 23.03 -0.98 -11.97
N SER A 559 22.01 -0.26 -12.43
CA SER A 559 20.96 0.27 -11.56
C SER A 559 20.16 -0.84 -10.88
N ALA A 560 19.85 -1.94 -11.60
CA ALA A 560 19.13 -3.06 -11.00
C ALA A 560 19.89 -3.69 -9.82
N ILE A 561 21.21 -3.88 -9.95
CA ILE A 561 22.05 -4.43 -8.88
C ILE A 561 22.09 -3.47 -7.68
N ILE A 562 22.28 -2.17 -7.91
CA ILE A 562 22.28 -1.15 -6.85
C ILE A 562 20.95 -1.10 -6.10
N LEU A 563 19.84 -1.15 -6.82
CA LEU A 563 18.52 -0.96 -6.23
C LEU A 563 18.01 -2.20 -5.49
N TYR A 564 18.26 -3.39 -6.03
CA TYR A 564 17.58 -4.62 -5.57
C TYR A 564 18.52 -5.65 -4.95
N VAL A 565 19.80 -5.68 -5.32
CA VAL A 565 20.75 -6.69 -4.85
C VAL A 565 21.60 -6.17 -3.71
N LEU A 566 22.31 -5.06 -3.90
CA LEU A 566 23.25 -4.55 -2.91
C LEU A 566 22.61 -4.28 -1.54
N PRO A 567 21.41 -3.67 -1.40
CA PRO A 567 20.78 -3.47 -0.10
C PRO A 567 20.54 -4.78 0.65
N GLN A 568 20.36 -5.88 -0.08
CA GLN A 568 20.19 -7.20 0.51
C GLN A 568 21.50 -7.74 1.07
N PHE A 569 22.66 -7.17 0.76
CA PHE A 569 23.95 -7.61 1.29
C PHE A 569 24.32 -6.92 2.61
N GLU A 570 23.39 -6.18 3.22
CA GLU A 570 23.57 -5.60 4.56
C GLU A 570 24.09 -6.64 5.58
N GLY A 571 25.19 -6.30 6.25
CA GLY A 571 25.89 -7.18 7.19
C GLY A 571 26.94 -8.10 6.57
N LEU A 572 27.10 -8.11 5.23
CA LEU A 572 28.24 -8.76 4.58
C LEU A 572 29.49 -7.85 4.61
N PRO A 573 30.69 -8.41 4.80
CA PRO A 573 31.93 -7.64 4.67
C PRO A 573 32.10 -6.98 3.31
N ILE A 574 32.57 -5.74 3.25
CA ILE A 574 32.72 -4.96 2.01
C ILE A 574 33.53 -5.71 0.95
N ASN A 575 34.61 -6.40 1.33
CA ASN A 575 35.44 -7.16 0.39
C ASN A 575 34.67 -8.30 -0.31
N ARG A 576 33.68 -8.91 0.35
CA ARG A 576 32.79 -9.91 -0.26
C ARG A 576 31.83 -9.25 -1.26
N ILE A 577 31.36 -8.04 -0.97
CA ILE A 577 30.47 -7.30 -1.87
C ILE A 577 31.24 -6.89 -3.14
N LEU A 578 32.47 -6.40 -2.99
CA LEU A 578 33.35 -6.08 -4.13
C LEU A 578 33.71 -7.34 -4.94
N GLU A 579 33.93 -8.48 -4.28
CA GLU A 579 34.13 -9.76 -4.95
C GLU A 579 32.90 -10.17 -5.79
N PHE A 580 31.69 -9.97 -5.26
CA PHE A 580 30.45 -10.19 -6.00
C PHE A 580 30.37 -9.32 -7.26
N ILE A 581 30.60 -8.00 -7.13
CA ILE A 581 30.54 -7.07 -8.26
C ILE A 581 31.52 -7.51 -9.37
N LYS A 582 32.74 -7.87 -8.97
CA LYS A 582 33.75 -8.41 -9.90
C LYS A 582 33.28 -9.70 -10.57
N GLN A 583 32.71 -10.65 -9.83
CA GLN A 583 32.22 -11.90 -10.41
C GLN A 583 31.06 -11.69 -11.37
N VAL A 584 30.19 -10.71 -11.13
CA VAL A 584 29.16 -10.34 -12.10
C VAL A 584 29.81 -9.83 -13.38
N ALA A 585 30.78 -8.92 -13.29
CA ALA A 585 31.50 -8.39 -14.46
C ALA A 585 32.25 -9.47 -15.24
N ASP A 586 32.86 -10.43 -14.54
CA ASP A 586 33.70 -11.47 -15.14
C ASP A 586 32.88 -12.64 -15.74
N GLN A 587 31.68 -12.92 -15.22
CA GLN A 587 30.90 -14.11 -15.58
C GLN A 587 29.64 -13.81 -16.40
N THR A 588 29.37 -12.54 -16.70
CA THR A 588 28.22 -12.12 -17.51
C THR A 588 28.66 -11.14 -18.58
N ASP A 589 28.06 -11.19 -19.77
CA ASP A 589 28.29 -10.18 -20.82
C ASP A 589 27.38 -8.94 -20.65
N VAL A 590 26.82 -8.72 -19.45
CA VAL A 590 26.00 -7.53 -19.21
C VAL A 590 26.87 -6.28 -19.11
N ILE A 591 26.39 -5.18 -19.69
CA ILE A 591 27.07 -3.89 -19.58
C ILE A 591 26.81 -3.35 -18.18
N ILE A 592 27.83 -3.42 -17.30
CA ILE A 592 27.77 -2.84 -15.97
C ILE A 592 28.88 -1.83 -15.71
N ASP A 593 28.55 -0.75 -15.01
CA ASP A 593 29.54 0.21 -14.51
C ASP A 593 30.12 -0.29 -13.18
N VAL A 594 31.21 -1.04 -13.27
CA VAL A 594 31.91 -1.63 -12.11
C VAL A 594 32.42 -0.56 -11.16
N ASN A 595 32.86 0.60 -11.66
CA ASN A 595 33.35 1.67 -10.81
C ASN A 595 32.20 2.26 -9.99
N TYR A 596 31.08 2.56 -10.64
CA TYR A 596 29.90 3.08 -9.95
C TYR A 596 29.33 2.09 -8.92
N LEU A 597 29.32 0.79 -9.23
CA LEU A 597 28.92 -0.26 -8.28
C LEU A 597 29.85 -0.33 -7.07
N ASN A 598 31.17 -0.25 -7.30
CA ASN A 598 32.16 -0.27 -6.23
C ASN A 598 32.06 0.98 -5.35
N ASP A 599 31.95 2.16 -5.96
CA ASP A 599 31.80 3.44 -5.26
C ASP A 599 30.56 3.41 -4.36
N PHE A 600 29.41 2.98 -4.90
CA PHE A 600 28.19 2.80 -4.11
C PHE A 600 28.38 1.79 -2.97
N ALA A 601 29.02 0.65 -3.23
CA ALA A 601 29.24 -0.37 -2.20
C ALA A 601 30.12 0.16 -1.05
N ILE A 602 31.19 0.88 -1.37
CA ILE A 602 32.06 1.51 -0.37
C ILE A 602 31.27 2.58 0.40
N ASP A 603 30.62 3.51 -0.29
CA ASP A 603 29.89 4.60 0.35
C ASP A 603 28.75 4.10 1.25
N PHE A 604 28.04 3.05 0.84
CA PHE A 604 26.87 2.53 1.55
C PHE A 604 27.24 1.58 2.70
N PHE A 605 28.26 0.72 2.54
CA PHE A 605 28.59 -0.31 3.54
C PHE A 605 29.84 0.01 4.38
N ASP A 606 30.74 0.89 3.93
CA ASP A 606 31.97 1.26 4.64
C ASP A 606 31.83 2.53 5.50
N ALA A 607 30.68 3.21 5.45
CA ALA A 607 30.40 4.40 6.28
C ALA A 607 30.40 4.14 7.80
N GLY A 608 30.59 2.89 8.25
CA GLY A 608 30.78 2.50 9.64
C GLY A 608 32.25 2.26 10.07
N GLY A 609 33.23 2.46 9.18
CA GLY A 609 34.66 2.22 9.44
C GLY A 609 35.43 3.38 10.09
N LEU A 610 34.74 4.42 10.59
CA LEU A 610 35.33 5.48 11.40
C LEU A 610 34.93 5.32 12.87
N GLU A 611 35.44 4.27 13.52
CA GLU A 611 35.59 4.20 14.98
C GLU A 611 37.05 3.93 15.37
#